data_AF-A0A2I4CC18-F1
#
_entry.id   AF-A0A2I4CC18-F1
#
_cell.length_a   1.000
_cell.length_b   1.000
_cell.length_c   1.000
_cell.angle_alpha   90.00
_cell.angle_beta   90.00
_cell.angle_gamma   90.00
#
_symmetry.space_group_name_H-M   'P 1'
#
loop_
_entity.id
_entity.type
_entity.pdbx_description
1 polymer ?
#
loop_
_entity_poly.entity_id
_entity_poly.type
_entity_poly.pdbx_seq_one_letter_code
_entity_poly.pdbx_strand_id
1 'polypeptide(L)'
;QTTVFQPRKEKEKKSILPFFCSKFLWFGVKLRDLNPEQRLFLRQNSALCRRSPLDLLRPFSTKALPTLTLFTKEPCPLCDQAKETLQPLRHRFVLQLVDISLPENREWSDRYRWDIPVFHLDGQFVMKHKVDLVLLDKLLQDVEKKM
;
A
#
# COMPACT_ATOMS: atom_id res chain seq x y z
N GLN A 1 -25.81 -19.44 27.37
CA GLN A 1 -24.99 -20.05 26.30
C GLN A 1 -24.88 -19.00 25.22
N THR A 2 -23.82 -18.19 25.26
CA THR A 2 -23.71 -16.96 24.48
C THR A 2 -22.49 -17.10 23.59
N THR A 3 -22.70 -17.14 22.28
CA THR A 3 -21.69 -17.35 21.26
C THR A 3 -20.85 -16.08 21.10
N VAL A 4 -19.58 -16.17 21.48
CA VAL A 4 -18.56 -15.15 21.22
C VAL A 4 -18.09 -15.32 19.76
N PHE A 5 -18.40 -14.34 18.92
CA PHE A 5 -17.93 -14.28 17.53
C PHE A 5 -16.58 -13.54 17.50
N GLN A 6 -15.48 -14.28 17.40
CA GLN A 6 -14.14 -13.72 17.19
C GLN A 6 -13.84 -13.62 15.69
N PRO A 7 -13.43 -12.46 15.15
CA PRO A 7 -12.97 -12.35 13.76
C PRO A 7 -11.56 -12.93 13.57
N ARG A 8 -11.40 -13.70 12.49
CA ARG A 8 -10.14 -14.33 12.04
C ARG A 8 -9.06 -13.29 11.79
N LYS A 9 -7.88 -13.52 12.39
CA LYS A 9 -6.61 -12.88 12.01
C LYS A 9 -6.07 -13.56 10.75
N GLU A 10 -6.14 -12.90 9.60
CA GLU A 10 -5.36 -13.30 8.42
C GLU A 10 -3.97 -12.68 8.53
N LYS A 11 -2.98 -13.50 8.86
CA LYS A 11 -1.58 -13.10 9.01
C LYS A 11 -0.79 -13.47 7.75
N GLU A 12 -0.22 -12.43 7.15
CA GLU A 12 1.19 -12.37 6.76
C GLU A 12 1.64 -13.34 5.64
N LYS A 13 1.37 -12.92 4.39
CA LYS A 13 2.12 -13.39 3.22
C LYS A 13 3.54 -12.81 3.30
N LYS A 14 4.46 -13.61 3.87
CA LYS A 14 5.90 -13.36 3.83
C LYS A 14 6.38 -13.48 2.39
N SER A 15 6.65 -12.33 1.79
CA SER A 15 7.42 -12.17 0.57
C SER A 15 8.86 -12.62 0.86
N ILE A 16 9.18 -13.87 0.53
CA ILE A 16 10.55 -14.39 0.59
C ILE A 16 11.00 -14.64 -0.85
N LEU A 17 12.13 -14.00 -1.19
CA LEU A 17 12.96 -14.02 -2.41
C LEU A 17 12.65 -12.94 -3.48
N PRO A 18 13.69 -12.25 -4.00
CA PRO A 18 14.88 -12.88 -4.58
C PRO A 18 16.21 -12.52 -3.90
N PHE A 19 16.61 -13.34 -2.94
CA PHE A 19 17.99 -13.51 -2.48
C PHE A 19 18.73 -14.58 -3.32
N PHE A 20 18.63 -14.56 -4.65
CA PHE A 20 19.36 -15.54 -5.48
C PHE A 20 19.82 -14.94 -6.81
N CYS A 21 20.67 -13.92 -6.74
CA CYS A 21 21.48 -13.47 -7.88
C CYS A 21 22.99 -13.40 -7.54
N SER A 22 23.38 -13.49 -6.27
CA SER A 22 24.78 -13.30 -5.84
C SER A 22 25.66 -14.56 -5.78
N LYS A 23 25.22 -15.73 -6.27
CA LYS A 23 26.05 -16.95 -6.15
C LYS A 23 26.51 -17.62 -7.45
N PHE A 24 26.13 -17.10 -8.61
CA PHE A 24 26.50 -17.69 -9.91
C PHE A 24 27.71 -17.04 -10.58
N LEU A 25 28.56 -16.35 -9.81
CA LEU A 25 29.80 -15.74 -10.34
C LEU A 25 31.08 -16.29 -9.67
N TRP A 26 31.01 -17.39 -8.90
CA TRP A 26 32.18 -17.90 -8.16
C TRP A 26 32.54 -19.37 -8.41
N PHE A 27 31.90 -20.04 -9.37
CA PHE A 27 32.35 -21.33 -9.87
C PHE A 27 32.29 -21.30 -11.40
N GLY A 28 33.44 -21.10 -12.03
CA GLY A 28 33.57 -21.11 -13.50
C GLY A 28 33.25 -22.49 -14.09
N VAL A 29 31.97 -22.74 -14.34
CA VAL A 29 31.49 -23.95 -15.02
C VAL A 29 31.45 -23.68 -16.54
N LYS A 30 32.10 -24.53 -17.34
CA LYS A 30 32.12 -24.44 -18.81
C LYS A 30 30.80 -24.96 -19.39
N LEU A 31 30.34 -24.31 -20.46
CA LEU A 31 29.05 -24.55 -21.15
C LEU A 31 28.88 -25.94 -21.82
N ARG A 32 29.82 -26.88 -21.65
CA ARG A 32 29.77 -28.21 -22.27
C ARG A 32 29.16 -29.28 -21.37
N ASP A 33 28.89 -28.96 -20.11
CA ASP A 33 28.46 -29.92 -19.08
C ASP A 33 26.96 -29.81 -18.72
N LEU A 34 26.15 -29.13 -19.54
CA LEU A 34 24.73 -28.84 -19.26
C LEU A 34 23.78 -29.78 -20.04
N ASN A 35 22.81 -30.37 -19.33
CA ASN A 35 21.75 -31.21 -19.89
C ASN A 35 20.83 -30.46 -20.88
N PRO A 36 20.16 -31.16 -21.83
CA PRO A 36 19.31 -30.54 -22.85
C PRO A 36 18.15 -29.71 -22.29
N GLU A 37 17.58 -30.08 -21.14
CA GLU A 37 16.55 -29.32 -20.41
C GLU A 37 17.08 -27.96 -19.87
N GLN A 38 18.35 -27.90 -19.47
CA GLN A 38 19.00 -26.67 -18.96
C GLN A 38 19.31 -25.69 -20.11
N ARG A 39 19.44 -26.20 -21.34
CA ARG A 39 19.73 -25.43 -22.54
C ARG A 39 18.53 -24.60 -23.02
N LEU A 40 17.31 -25.08 -22.75
CA LEU A 40 16.08 -24.38 -23.11
C LEU A 40 15.83 -23.15 -22.21
N PHE A 41 16.17 -23.26 -20.92
CA PHE A 41 15.99 -22.19 -19.93
C PHE A 41 16.91 -20.97 -20.17
N LEU A 42 18.15 -21.20 -20.63
CA LEU A 42 19.10 -20.14 -21.01
C LEU A 42 18.67 -19.35 -22.26
N ARG A 43 17.96 -20.00 -23.19
CA ARG A 43 17.47 -19.35 -24.41
C ARG A 43 16.23 -18.49 -24.15
N GLN A 44 15.36 -18.92 -23.23
CA GLN A 44 14.13 -18.18 -22.89
C GLN A 44 14.40 -16.89 -22.08
N ASN A 45 15.54 -16.80 -21.38
CA ASN A 45 15.92 -15.62 -20.59
C ASN A 45 17.02 -14.75 -21.22
N SER A 46 17.36 -14.98 -22.48
CA SER A 46 18.41 -14.23 -23.20
C SER A 46 18.07 -12.77 -23.54
N ALA A 47 16.82 -12.34 -23.34
CA ALA A 47 16.42 -10.93 -23.50
C ALA A 47 16.63 -10.08 -22.23
N LEU A 48 17.04 -10.66 -21.10
CA LEU A 48 17.13 -9.96 -19.81
C LEU A 48 18.52 -9.39 -19.46
N CYS A 49 19.54 -9.62 -20.28
CA CYS A 49 20.89 -9.06 -20.05
C CYS A 49 21.33 -8.06 -21.13
N ARG A 50 20.44 -7.14 -21.53
CA ARG A 50 20.81 -5.87 -22.20
C ARG A 50 20.01 -4.69 -21.67
N ARG A 51 19.89 -4.58 -20.35
CA ARG A 51 19.45 -3.32 -19.73
C ARG A 51 20.52 -2.89 -18.76
N SER A 52 20.98 -1.67 -18.94
CA SER A 52 22.02 -1.09 -18.10
C SER A 52 21.54 -1.08 -16.65
N PRO A 53 22.44 -1.15 -15.63
CA PRO A 53 22.05 -0.98 -14.23
C PRO A 53 21.29 0.33 -13.95
N LEU A 54 21.38 1.30 -14.88
CA LEU A 54 20.68 2.58 -14.83
C LEU A 54 19.23 2.52 -15.37
N ASP A 55 18.85 1.46 -16.10
CA ASP A 55 17.46 1.26 -16.59
C ASP A 55 16.51 0.69 -15.53
N LEU A 56 17.03 0.30 -14.36
CA LEU A 56 16.22 -0.13 -13.21
C LEU A 56 15.66 1.05 -12.42
N LEU A 57 16.03 2.29 -12.77
CA LEU A 57 15.42 3.53 -12.28
C LEU A 57 14.33 4.03 -13.22
N ARG A 58 13.70 3.16 -14.02
CA ARG A 58 12.37 3.49 -14.55
C ARG A 58 11.41 3.25 -13.40
N PRO A 59 10.89 4.29 -12.71
CA PRO A 59 9.73 4.04 -11.89
C PRO A 59 8.70 3.52 -12.89
N PHE A 60 8.24 2.30 -12.70
CA PHE A 60 7.00 1.87 -13.32
C PHE A 60 6.03 3.02 -13.06
N SER A 61 5.59 3.68 -14.12
CA SER A 61 4.55 4.70 -14.04
C SER A 61 3.24 3.99 -13.76
N THR A 62 3.17 3.25 -12.65
CA THR A 62 1.93 2.92 -11.99
C THR A 62 1.44 4.25 -11.44
N LYS A 63 0.31 4.75 -11.95
CA LYS A 63 -0.34 5.93 -11.38
C LYS A 63 -0.36 5.77 -9.86
N ALA A 64 0.32 6.68 -9.15
CA ALA A 64 0.40 6.60 -7.70
C ALA A 64 -1.00 6.86 -7.15
N LEU A 65 -1.52 5.94 -6.34
CA LEU A 65 -2.81 6.16 -5.69
C LEU A 65 -2.67 7.28 -4.65
N PRO A 66 -3.65 8.19 -4.54
CA PRO A 66 -3.62 9.22 -3.52
C PRO A 66 -3.69 8.62 -2.12
N THR A 67 -3.12 9.31 -1.15
CA THR A 67 -3.09 8.88 0.25
C THR A 67 -4.22 9.56 1.03
N LEU A 68 -5.18 8.77 1.50
CA LEU A 68 -6.24 9.24 2.40
C LEU A 68 -5.85 8.94 3.85
N THR A 69 -5.60 9.99 4.63
CA THR A 69 -5.25 9.89 6.05
C THR A 69 -6.50 10.09 6.89
N LEU A 70 -6.82 9.11 7.74
CA LEU A 70 -7.93 9.13 8.70
C LEU A 70 -7.37 9.31 10.11
N PHE A 71 -7.69 10.44 10.73
CA PHE A 71 -7.42 10.69 12.14
C PHE A 71 -8.53 10.08 13.00
N THR A 72 -8.15 9.19 13.92
CA THR A 72 -9.06 8.38 14.75
C THR A 72 -8.56 8.32 16.20
N LYS A 73 -9.42 7.86 17.12
CA LYS A 73 -9.05 7.47 18.49
C LYS A 73 -9.85 6.26 18.94
N GLU A 74 -9.40 5.54 19.96
CA GLU A 74 -10.19 4.47 20.60
C GLU A 74 -10.64 4.89 22.01
N PRO A 75 -11.91 4.63 22.42
CA PRO A 75 -13.03 4.16 21.61
C PRO A 75 -13.71 5.28 20.79
N CYS A 76 -14.10 5.01 19.54
CA CYS A 76 -14.78 5.99 18.68
C CYS A 76 -15.78 5.32 17.71
N PRO A 77 -17.08 5.23 18.04
CA PRO A 77 -18.06 4.60 17.17
C PRO A 77 -18.25 5.31 15.82
N LEU A 78 -18.07 6.64 15.78
CA LEU A 78 -18.13 7.42 14.53
C LEU A 78 -16.99 7.04 13.58
N CYS A 79 -15.82 6.73 14.12
CA CYS A 79 -14.64 6.35 13.35
C CYS A 79 -14.83 4.97 12.71
N ASP A 80 -15.54 4.06 13.38
CA ASP A 80 -15.84 2.73 12.85
C ASP A 80 -16.86 2.79 11.70
N GLN A 81 -17.92 3.59 11.86
CA GLN A 81 -18.87 3.86 10.75
C GLN A 81 -18.18 4.49 9.54
N ALA A 82 -17.23 5.40 9.77
CA ALA A 82 -16.44 5.99 8.69
C ALA A 82 -15.60 4.94 7.93
N LYS A 83 -14.94 4.02 8.64
CA LYS A 83 -14.14 2.94 8.02
C LYS A 83 -15.00 2.03 7.15
N GLU A 84 -16.21 1.70 7.60
CA GLU A 84 -17.18 0.90 6.85
C GLU A 84 -17.63 1.63 5.58
N THR A 85 -17.97 2.91 5.70
CA THR A 85 -18.38 3.75 4.56
C THR A 85 -17.30 3.86 3.50
N LEU A 86 -16.02 3.81 3.89
CA LEU A 86 -14.88 3.84 2.97
C LEU A 86 -14.56 2.50 2.29
N GLN A 87 -15.08 1.37 2.77
CA GLN A 87 -14.83 0.05 2.18
C GLN A 87 -15.02 -0.02 0.65
N PRO A 88 -16.12 0.48 0.05
CA PRO A 88 -16.30 0.41 -1.41
C PRO A 88 -15.21 1.15 -2.19
N LEU A 89 -14.63 2.21 -1.62
CA LEU A 89 -13.65 3.08 -2.29
C LEU A 89 -12.19 2.74 -1.95
N ARG A 90 -11.94 1.77 -1.06
CA ARG A 90 -10.60 1.34 -0.59
C ARG A 90 -9.59 1.02 -1.68
N HIS A 91 -10.05 0.66 -2.88
CA HIS A 91 -9.18 0.30 -4.00
C HIS A 91 -8.64 1.52 -4.78
N ARG A 92 -9.22 2.71 -4.58
CA ARG A 92 -8.88 3.95 -5.30
C ARG A 92 -7.86 4.84 -4.57
N PHE A 93 -7.56 4.53 -3.31
CA PHE A 93 -6.63 5.30 -2.49
C PHE A 93 -5.91 4.40 -1.49
N VAL A 94 -4.80 4.88 -0.95
CA VAL A 94 -4.11 4.24 0.17
C VAL A 94 -4.65 4.83 1.47
N LEU A 95 -5.31 4.01 2.31
CA LEU A 95 -5.79 4.47 3.61
C LEU A 95 -4.67 4.41 4.65
N GLN A 96 -4.30 5.57 5.21
CA GLN A 96 -3.47 5.67 6.40
C GLN A 96 -4.35 5.98 7.62
N LEU A 97 -4.10 5.31 8.74
CA LEU A 97 -4.75 5.61 10.01
C LEU A 97 -3.75 6.26 10.95
N VAL A 98 -4.15 7.37 11.55
CA VAL A 98 -3.36 8.09 12.55
C VAL A 98 -4.16 8.15 13.83
N ASP A 99 -3.64 7.51 14.88
CA ASP A 99 -4.24 7.59 16.21
C ASP A 99 -3.78 8.87 16.92
N ILE A 100 -4.73 9.77 17.17
CA ILE A 100 -4.46 11.06 17.83
C ILE A 100 -4.28 10.94 19.35
N SER A 101 -4.48 9.75 19.91
CA SER A 101 -4.28 9.46 21.34
C SER A 101 -2.82 9.22 21.67
N LEU A 102 -2.01 8.90 20.67
CA LEU A 102 -0.58 8.66 20.84
C LEU A 102 0.16 9.97 21.16
N PRO A 103 1.15 9.94 22.06
CA PRO A 103 1.91 11.13 22.44
C PRO A 103 2.70 11.73 21.26
N GLU A 104 3.08 10.91 20.28
CA GLU A 104 3.74 11.33 19.04
C GLU A 104 2.86 12.23 18.17
N ASN A 105 1.53 12.08 18.28
CA ASN A 105 0.53 12.79 17.50
C ASN A 105 -0.17 13.90 18.31
N ARG A 106 0.48 14.41 19.36
CA ARG A 106 -0.11 15.41 20.26
C ARG A 106 -0.62 16.65 19.51
N GLU A 107 0.08 17.08 18.47
CA GLU A 107 -0.35 18.20 17.61
C GLU A 107 -1.73 17.96 16.99
N TRP A 108 -2.00 16.73 16.54
CA TRP A 108 -3.29 16.32 15.99
C TRP A 108 -4.35 16.18 17.07
N SER A 109 -3.96 15.73 18.26
CA SER A 109 -4.84 15.67 19.42
C SER A 109 -5.35 17.06 19.78
N ASP A 110 -4.45 18.04 19.89
CA ASP A 110 -4.80 19.41 20.25
C ASP A 110 -5.72 20.07 19.21
N ARG A 111 -5.50 19.76 17.92
CA ARG A 111 -6.28 20.32 16.80
C ARG A 111 -7.63 19.63 16.57
N TYR A 112 -7.69 18.29 16.64
CA TYR A 112 -8.83 17.50 16.16
C TYR A 112 -9.53 16.67 17.23
N ARG A 113 -9.13 16.76 18.51
CA ARG A 113 -9.74 16.04 19.66
C ARG A 113 -11.27 15.94 19.63
N TRP A 114 -11.94 17.01 19.19
CA TRP A 114 -13.40 17.14 19.15
C TRP A 114 -14.00 16.99 17.75
N ASP A 115 -13.17 16.93 16.72
CA ASP A 115 -13.57 16.95 15.31
C ASP A 115 -13.41 15.61 14.58
N ILE A 116 -12.83 14.61 15.24
CA ILE A 116 -12.65 13.27 14.66
C ILE A 116 -13.99 12.56 14.37
N PRO A 117 -14.09 11.76 13.29
CA PRO A 117 -13.03 11.44 12.32
C PRO A 117 -12.72 12.62 11.37
N VAL A 118 -11.43 12.86 11.12
CA VAL A 118 -10.94 13.86 10.16
C VAL A 118 -10.22 13.17 9.01
N PHE A 119 -10.42 13.64 7.78
CA PHE A 119 -9.85 13.06 6.57
C PHE A 119 -8.97 14.08 5.85
N HIS A 120 -7.73 13.68 5.59
CA HIS A 120 -6.83 14.42 4.69
C HIS A 120 -6.54 13.59 3.44
N LEU A 121 -6.55 14.23 2.27
CA LEU A 121 -6.14 13.63 1.00
C LEU A 121 -4.82 14.27 0.58
N ASP A 122 -3.77 13.46 0.42
CA ASP A 122 -2.41 13.90 0.14
C ASP A 122 -1.92 15.04 1.07
N GLY A 123 -2.29 14.93 2.36
CA GLY A 123 -1.96 15.91 3.40
C GLY A 123 -2.84 17.17 3.42
N GLN A 124 -3.84 17.28 2.54
CA GLN A 124 -4.80 18.39 2.53
C GLN A 124 -6.09 18.00 3.24
N PHE A 125 -6.60 18.88 4.10
CA PHE A 125 -7.89 18.66 4.75
C PHE A 125 -9.03 18.60 3.73
N VAL A 126 -9.84 17.55 3.82
CA VAL A 126 -10.99 17.33 2.94
C VAL A 126 -12.31 17.45 3.69
N MET A 127 -12.49 16.64 4.73
CA MET A 127 -13.76 16.54 5.45
C MET A 127 -13.57 16.06 6.89
N LYS A 128 -14.60 16.23 7.72
CA LYS A 128 -14.62 15.79 9.13
C LYS A 128 -16.01 15.37 9.58
N HIS A 129 -16.09 14.68 10.72
CA HIS A 129 -17.30 14.13 11.38
C HIS A 129 -18.03 13.03 10.61
N LYS A 130 -18.24 13.18 9.31
CA LYS A 130 -18.96 12.25 8.45
C LYS A 130 -18.24 12.10 7.11
N VAL A 131 -18.34 10.89 6.54
CA VAL A 131 -17.84 10.60 5.20
C VAL A 131 -18.91 10.98 4.19
N ASP A 132 -18.59 11.91 3.30
CA ASP A 132 -19.41 12.21 2.13
C ASP A 132 -18.78 11.52 0.91
N LEU A 133 -19.43 10.44 0.46
CA LEU A 133 -18.98 9.65 -0.68
C LEU A 133 -18.96 10.46 -1.98
N VAL A 134 -19.94 11.36 -2.16
CA VAL A 134 -20.06 12.17 -3.38
C VAL A 134 -18.93 13.19 -3.44
N LEU A 135 -18.61 13.82 -2.31
CA LEU A 135 -17.47 14.73 -2.22
C LEU A 135 -16.15 14.00 -2.43
N LEU A 136 -15.96 12.86 -1.76
CA LEU A 136 -14.73 12.08 -1.87
C LEU A 136 -14.49 11.58 -3.30
N ASP A 137 -15.54 11.09 -3.97
CA ASP A 137 -15.43 10.62 -5.35
C ASP A 137 -15.01 11.72 -6.32
N LYS A 138 -15.56 12.94 -6.17
CA LYS A 138 -15.16 14.10 -6.97
C LYS A 138 -13.69 14.44 -6.76
N LEU A 139 -13.24 14.47 -5.50
CA LEU A 139 -11.85 14.78 -5.18
C LEU A 139 -10.89 13.73 -5.74
N LEU A 140 -11.23 12.44 -5.63
CA LEU A 140 -10.43 11.37 -6.23
C LEU A 140 -10.36 11.51 -7.76
N GLN A 141 -11.47 11.84 -8.43
CA GLN A 141 -11.48 12.10 -9.87
C GLN A 141 -10.61 13.30 -10.26
N ASP A 142 -10.62 14.37 -9.47
CA ASP A 142 -9.83 15.57 -9.74
C ASP A 142 -8.33 15.29 -9.57
N VAL A 143 -7.95 14.46 -8.60
CA VAL A 143 -6.57 13.98 -8.46
C VAL A 143 -6.17 13.08 -9.64
N GLU A 144 -7.02 12.14 -10.05
CA GLU A 144 -6.77 11.25 -11.20
C GLU A 144 -6.60 12.00 -12.52
N LYS A 145 -7.30 13.13 -12.72
CA LYS A 145 -7.17 13.99 -13.90
C LYS A 145 -5.89 14.83 -13.88
N LYS A 146 -5.41 15.19 -12.69
CA LYS A 146 -4.19 16.00 -12.52
C LYS A 146 -2.91 15.19 -12.74
N MET A 147 -3.02 13.85 -12.73
CA MET A 147 -1.95 12.88 -12.97
C MET A 147 -1.92 12.37 -14.42
#